data_AF-A0AA41ENA4-F1
#
_entry.id   AF-A0AA41ENA4-F1
#
_cell.length_a   1.000
_cell.length_b   1.000
_cell.length_c   1.000
_cell.angle_alpha   90.00
_cell.angle_beta   90.00
_cell.angle_gamma   90.00
#
_symmetry.space_group_name_H-M   'P 1'
#
loop_
_entity.id
_entity.type
_entity.pdbx_description
1 polymer ?
#
loop_
_entity_poly.entity_id
_entity_poly.type
_entity_poly.pdbx_seq_one_letter_code
_entity_poly.pdbx_strand_id
1 'polypeptide(L)'
;MATENERRQQMIRRITQTIVQNGFADLKMEKIAKLMGVSRTKMYQYYSSKTAIMTDVVARYLEFMATRSVPQSVDAKTSVTNFPQVILNLANLIAFSSQKFRRDLAQADEELSEQFEESYASWCHQVRDFLTNGVTNGAFNSSLQPELFLIQMEATVAALMQPRVLTQHKVVTQNVLREYLQMVITQVVAPKYRAQINLDAVEPDLEHLTLKYQQTLTK
;
A
#
# COMPACT_ATOMS: atom_id res chain seq x y z
N MET A 1 24.54 6.58 18.95
CA MET A 1 23.88 7.70 18.23
C MET A 1 23.39 7.16 16.90
N ALA A 2 22.21 7.57 16.43
CA ALA A 2 21.70 7.10 15.13
C ALA A 2 22.64 7.52 13.99
N THR A 3 22.89 6.61 13.03
CA THR A 3 23.71 6.88 11.84
C THR A 3 23.04 7.92 10.94
N GLU A 4 23.80 8.47 10.00
CA GLU A 4 23.27 9.43 9.03
C GLU A 4 22.14 8.82 8.20
N ASN A 5 22.31 7.57 7.77
CA ASN A 5 21.29 6.82 7.04
C ASN A 5 20.04 6.55 7.89
N GLU A 6 20.19 6.20 9.17
CA GLU A 6 19.05 6.00 10.08
C GLU A 6 18.22 7.28 10.26
N ARG A 7 18.89 8.45 10.35
CA ARG A 7 18.20 9.75 10.42
C ARG A 7 17.45 10.05 9.13
N ARG A 8 18.08 9.78 7.97
CA ARG A 8 17.47 9.91 6.64
C ARG A 8 16.20 9.06 6.54
N GLN A 9 16.29 7.80 6.92
CA GLN A 9 15.16 6.87 6.96
C GLN A 9 14.04 7.33 7.90
N GLN A 10 14.37 7.86 9.08
CA GLN A 10 13.38 8.40 10.01
C GLN A 10 12.63 9.62 9.44
N MET A 11 13.34 10.54 8.76
CA MET A 11 12.72 11.69 8.12
C MET A 11 11.74 11.26 7.03
N ILE A 12 12.15 10.34 6.14
CA ILE A 12 11.29 9.83 5.07
C ILE A 12 10.07 9.09 5.66
N ARG A 13 10.25 8.26 6.69
CA ARG A 13 9.14 7.56 7.39
C ARG A 13 8.05 8.49 7.88
N ARG A 14 8.39 9.68 8.33
CA ARG A 14 7.41 10.66 8.85
C ARG A 14 6.59 11.34 7.76
N ILE A 15 7.13 11.45 6.54
CA ILE A 15 6.46 12.20 5.46
C ILE A 15 5.80 11.32 4.42
N THR A 16 6.23 10.04 4.28
CA THR A 16 5.74 9.12 3.25
C THR A 16 4.22 9.13 3.20
N GLN A 17 3.55 8.91 4.31
CA GLN A 17 2.10 8.84 4.35
C GLN A 17 1.44 10.13 3.81
N THR A 18 1.88 11.30 4.24
CA THR A 18 1.30 12.59 3.82
C THR A 18 1.49 12.82 2.32
N ILE A 19 2.70 12.59 1.81
CA ILE A 19 3.05 12.76 0.39
C ILE A 19 2.22 11.82 -0.48
N VAL A 20 2.06 10.60 -0.02
CA VAL A 20 1.51 9.54 -0.83
C VAL A 20 -0.01 9.62 -0.90
N GLN A 21 -0.64 10.08 0.17
CA GLN A 21 -2.08 10.34 0.19
C GLN A 21 -2.46 11.61 -0.57
N ASN A 22 -1.67 12.67 -0.41
CA ASN A 22 -2.07 14.02 -0.84
C ASN A 22 -1.25 14.55 -2.00
N GLY A 23 -0.35 13.75 -2.58
CA GLY A 23 0.66 14.25 -3.50
C GLY A 23 1.69 15.16 -2.83
N PHE A 24 2.59 15.69 -3.65
CA PHE A 24 3.69 16.55 -3.23
C PHE A 24 3.96 17.74 -4.16
N ALA A 25 3.24 17.86 -5.28
CA ALA A 25 3.41 18.97 -6.22
C ALA A 25 3.29 20.33 -5.50
N ASP A 26 2.27 20.47 -4.65
CA ASP A 26 1.95 21.71 -3.93
C ASP A 26 2.76 21.89 -2.63
N LEU A 27 3.54 20.88 -2.21
CA LEU A 27 4.33 20.94 -0.98
C LEU A 27 5.62 21.73 -1.20
N LYS A 28 5.73 22.85 -0.48
CA LYS A 28 6.99 23.60 -0.35
C LYS A 28 7.97 22.82 0.54
N MET A 29 9.27 22.93 0.24
CA MET A 29 10.38 22.35 1.03
C MET A 29 10.28 22.62 2.54
N GLU A 30 9.73 23.79 2.88
CA GLU A 30 9.58 24.31 4.23
C GLU A 30 8.51 23.54 5.01
N LYS A 31 7.41 23.20 4.33
CA LYS A 31 6.37 22.33 4.84
C LYS A 31 6.88 20.90 4.96
N ILE A 32 7.68 20.42 3.99
CA ILE A 32 8.29 19.09 4.03
C ILE A 32 9.22 18.95 5.25
N ALA A 33 10.09 19.93 5.52
CA ALA A 33 10.94 19.94 6.70
C ALA A 33 10.12 19.84 8.01
N LYS A 34 9.01 20.59 8.09
CA LYS A 34 8.07 20.52 9.23
C LYS A 34 7.44 19.12 9.36
N LEU A 35 7.05 18.49 8.26
CA LEU A 35 6.52 17.12 8.26
C LEU A 35 7.58 16.09 8.67
N MET A 36 8.84 16.26 8.25
CA MET A 36 9.96 15.44 8.71
C MET A 36 10.27 15.64 10.20
N GLY A 37 9.83 16.76 10.79
CA GLY A 37 10.11 17.14 12.17
C GLY A 37 11.55 17.64 12.36
N VAL A 38 12.11 18.33 11.36
CA VAL A 38 13.46 18.92 11.38
C VAL A 38 13.45 20.37 10.89
N SER A 39 14.52 21.12 11.14
CA SER A 39 14.69 22.47 10.58
C SER A 39 14.96 22.40 9.07
N ARG A 40 14.72 23.50 8.34
CA ARG A 40 15.06 23.60 6.91
C ARG A 40 16.54 23.32 6.68
N THR A 41 17.42 23.97 7.46
CA THR A 41 18.87 23.77 7.41
C THR A 41 19.22 22.29 7.59
N LYS A 42 18.58 21.61 8.55
CA LYS A 42 18.83 20.20 8.79
C LYS A 42 18.36 19.33 7.63
N MET A 43 17.19 19.59 7.03
CA MET A 43 16.72 18.86 5.84
C MET A 43 17.67 19.07 4.65
N TYR A 44 18.12 20.30 4.40
CA TYR A 44 19.04 20.61 3.29
C TYR A 44 20.42 19.98 3.45
N GLN A 45 20.82 19.53 4.64
CA GLN A 45 22.02 18.69 4.81
C GLN A 45 21.88 17.32 4.14
N TYR A 46 20.65 16.82 3.95
CA TYR A 46 20.38 15.49 3.38
C TYR A 46 19.79 15.54 1.97
N TYR A 47 19.09 16.62 1.63
CA TYR A 47 18.33 16.72 0.38
C TYR A 47 18.53 18.07 -0.28
N SER A 48 19.03 18.07 -1.51
CA SER A 48 19.22 19.25 -2.34
C SER A 48 17.93 19.75 -2.98
N SER A 49 16.96 18.85 -3.22
CA SER A 49 15.73 19.15 -3.94
C SER A 49 14.54 18.33 -3.44
N LYS A 50 13.32 18.75 -3.84
CA LYS A 50 12.10 17.98 -3.60
C LYS A 50 12.15 16.62 -4.30
N THR A 51 12.69 16.57 -5.52
CA THR A 51 12.89 15.34 -6.29
C THR A 51 13.78 14.36 -5.54
N ALA A 52 14.91 14.80 -4.95
CA ALA A 52 15.77 13.94 -4.15
C ALA A 52 15.06 13.31 -2.93
N ILE A 53 14.08 14.02 -2.35
CA ILE A 53 13.22 13.47 -1.29
C ILE A 53 12.26 12.43 -1.88
N MET A 54 11.70 12.69 -3.07
CA MET A 54 10.78 11.75 -3.73
C MET A 54 11.48 10.48 -4.18
N THR A 55 12.73 10.55 -4.64
CA THR A 55 13.55 9.37 -4.96
C THR A 55 13.61 8.41 -3.77
N ASP A 56 13.77 8.92 -2.55
CA ASP A 56 13.76 8.08 -1.34
C ASP A 56 12.38 7.55 -0.97
N VAL A 57 11.35 8.36 -1.19
CA VAL A 57 9.97 7.91 -0.99
C VAL A 57 9.69 6.73 -1.92
N VAL A 58 10.02 6.87 -3.21
CA VAL A 58 9.88 5.83 -4.25
C VAL A 58 10.76 4.62 -3.94
N ALA A 59 12.02 4.80 -3.54
CA ALA A 59 12.91 3.71 -3.19
C ALA A 59 12.32 2.77 -2.12
N ARG A 60 11.55 3.31 -1.18
CA ARG A 60 10.86 2.48 -0.17
C ARG A 60 9.72 1.64 -0.73
N TYR A 61 9.09 2.08 -1.82
CA TYR A 61 8.10 1.26 -2.55
C TYR A 61 8.76 0.15 -3.33
N LEU A 62 9.84 0.49 -4.04
CA LEU A 62 10.63 -0.49 -4.78
C LEU A 62 11.15 -1.57 -3.82
N GLU A 63 11.67 -1.17 -2.66
CA GLU A 63 12.08 -2.09 -1.59
C GLU A 63 10.91 -2.93 -1.06
N PHE A 64 9.74 -2.33 -0.85
CA PHE A 64 8.54 -3.07 -0.43
C PHE A 64 8.17 -4.15 -1.46
N MET A 65 8.08 -3.80 -2.74
CA MET A 65 7.73 -4.75 -3.80
C MET A 65 8.79 -5.84 -3.98
N ALA A 66 10.07 -5.50 -3.82
CA ALA A 66 11.19 -6.45 -3.92
C ALA A 66 11.23 -7.43 -2.73
N THR A 67 10.97 -6.95 -1.51
CA THR A 67 11.09 -7.77 -0.29
C THR A 67 9.81 -8.53 0.07
N ARG A 68 8.66 -8.05 -0.39
CA ARG A 68 7.35 -8.70 -0.20
C ARG A 68 6.95 -9.45 -1.46
N SER A 69 7.79 -10.41 -1.85
CA SER A 69 7.51 -11.26 -3.00
C SER A 69 6.19 -12.00 -2.82
N VAL A 70 5.46 -12.16 -3.93
CA VAL A 70 4.23 -12.96 -3.91
C VAL A 70 4.64 -14.44 -4.00
N PRO A 71 4.28 -15.27 -3.01
CA PRO A 71 4.67 -16.67 -3.00
C PRO A 71 4.02 -17.41 -4.17
N GLN A 72 4.77 -18.34 -4.75
CA GLN A 72 4.22 -19.25 -5.75
C GLN A 72 3.21 -20.19 -5.08
N SER A 73 2.03 -20.28 -5.67
CA SER A 73 0.89 -21.06 -5.16
C SER A 73 0.89 -22.43 -5.86
N VAL A 74 1.65 -23.38 -5.29
CA VAL A 74 1.81 -24.72 -5.89
C VAL A 74 0.66 -25.66 -5.55
N ASP A 75 -0.06 -25.41 -4.46
CA ASP A 75 -1.19 -26.22 -4.02
C ASP A 75 -2.24 -25.37 -3.26
N ALA A 76 -3.38 -25.99 -2.93
CA ALA A 76 -4.44 -25.28 -2.24
C ALA A 76 -4.02 -24.80 -0.84
N LYS A 77 -3.21 -25.59 -0.13
CA LYS A 77 -2.77 -25.28 1.24
C LYS A 77 -1.89 -24.03 1.27
N THR A 78 -0.91 -23.96 0.38
CA THR A 78 0.00 -22.80 0.23
C THR A 78 -0.76 -21.56 -0.19
N SER A 79 -1.75 -21.68 -1.08
CA SER A 79 -2.63 -20.57 -1.47
C SER A 79 -3.39 -19.98 -0.29
N VAL A 80 -4.09 -20.85 0.45
CA VAL A 80 -4.92 -20.46 1.61
C VAL A 80 -4.05 -19.85 2.71
N THR A 81 -2.90 -20.46 3.00
CA THR A 81 -1.98 -19.99 4.06
C THR A 81 -1.42 -18.61 3.76
N ASN A 82 -1.05 -18.34 2.50
CA ASN A 82 -0.42 -17.09 2.12
C ASN A 82 -1.42 -15.96 1.78
N PHE A 83 -2.68 -16.30 1.56
CA PHE A 83 -3.71 -15.35 1.12
C PHE A 83 -3.81 -14.08 2.01
N PRO A 84 -3.88 -14.16 3.36
CA PRO A 84 -3.96 -12.97 4.20
C PRO A 84 -2.83 -11.98 3.95
N GLN A 85 -1.59 -12.48 3.88
CA GLN A 85 -0.42 -11.61 3.70
C GLN A 85 -0.37 -11.01 2.30
N VAL A 86 -0.71 -11.78 1.26
CA VAL A 86 -0.74 -11.28 -0.13
C VAL A 86 -1.76 -10.16 -0.28
N ILE A 87 -2.98 -10.35 0.24
CA ILE A 87 -4.04 -9.34 0.15
C ILE A 87 -3.75 -8.12 1.02
N LEU A 88 -3.15 -8.30 2.20
CA LEU A 88 -2.67 -7.18 3.01
C LEU A 88 -1.60 -6.38 2.27
N ASN A 89 -0.63 -7.04 1.64
CA ASN A 89 0.43 -6.34 0.90
C ASN A 89 -0.16 -5.57 -0.29
N LEU A 90 -1.16 -6.14 -0.98
CA LEU A 90 -1.88 -5.47 -2.06
C LEU A 90 -2.60 -4.23 -1.55
N ALA A 91 -3.37 -4.37 -0.45
CA ALA A 91 -4.07 -3.24 0.16
C ALA A 91 -3.10 -2.14 0.63
N ASN A 92 -1.96 -2.50 1.23
CA ASN A 92 -0.91 -1.54 1.59
C ASN A 92 -0.40 -0.80 0.37
N LEU A 93 -0.01 -1.51 -0.70
CA LEU A 93 0.56 -0.88 -1.88
C LEU A 93 -0.43 0.06 -2.57
N ILE A 94 -1.70 -0.34 -2.70
CA ILE A 94 -2.78 0.51 -3.24
C ILE A 94 -2.98 1.75 -2.37
N ALA A 95 -3.17 1.55 -1.06
CA ALA A 95 -3.39 2.65 -0.14
C ALA A 95 -2.25 3.66 -0.29
N PHE A 96 -1.01 3.16 -0.27
CA PHE A 96 0.19 3.95 -0.38
C PHE A 96 0.61 4.29 -1.83
N SER A 97 -0.30 4.39 -2.80
CA SER A 97 0.06 4.83 -4.16
C SER A 97 -1.04 5.64 -4.84
N SER A 98 -1.54 6.68 -4.15
CA SER A 98 -2.66 7.47 -4.66
C SER A 98 -2.42 8.01 -6.07
N GLN A 99 -3.50 8.17 -6.83
CA GLN A 99 -3.44 8.75 -8.17
C GLN A 99 -2.81 10.16 -8.17
N LYS A 100 -3.00 10.95 -7.10
CA LYS A 100 -2.34 12.27 -7.01
C LYS A 100 -0.82 12.12 -6.87
N PHE A 101 -0.35 11.21 -6.02
CA PHE A 101 1.08 10.93 -5.90
C PHE A 101 1.71 10.48 -7.23
N ARG A 102 1.09 9.52 -7.92
CA ARG A 102 1.57 9.02 -9.22
C ARG A 102 1.65 10.12 -10.28
N ARG A 103 0.61 10.96 -10.37
CA ARG A 103 0.61 12.12 -11.29
C ARG A 103 1.70 13.14 -10.96
N ASP A 104 1.85 13.47 -9.67
CA ASP A 104 2.88 14.41 -9.22
C ASP A 104 4.29 13.84 -9.52
N LEU A 105 4.48 12.52 -9.41
CA LEU A 105 5.73 11.83 -9.76
C LEU A 105 6.03 11.93 -11.25
N ALA A 106 5.08 11.56 -12.11
CA ALA A 106 5.21 11.64 -13.56
C ALA A 106 5.54 13.05 -14.07
N GLN A 107 5.05 14.10 -13.39
CA GLN A 107 5.37 15.49 -13.74
C GLN A 107 6.73 15.96 -13.22
N ALA A 108 7.22 15.38 -12.11
CA ALA A 108 8.44 15.82 -11.45
C ALA A 108 9.68 15.11 -11.99
N ASP A 109 9.55 13.84 -12.37
CA ASP A 109 10.65 12.96 -12.77
C ASP A 109 10.09 11.76 -13.56
N GLU A 110 10.25 11.79 -14.89
CA GLU A 110 9.72 10.78 -15.81
C GLU A 110 10.36 9.40 -15.57
N GLU A 111 11.69 9.35 -15.46
CA GLU A 111 12.45 8.10 -15.24
C GLU A 111 12.04 7.44 -13.91
N LEU A 112 11.94 8.24 -12.83
CA LEU A 112 11.52 7.72 -11.53
C LEU A 112 10.06 7.23 -11.54
N SER A 113 9.21 7.89 -12.33
CA SER A 113 7.81 7.47 -12.53
C SER A 113 7.73 6.16 -13.29
N GLU A 114 8.45 6.01 -14.39
CA GLU A 114 8.51 4.77 -15.17
C GLU A 114 8.97 3.61 -14.30
N GLN A 115 10.07 3.79 -13.56
CA GLN A 115 10.60 2.77 -12.65
C GLN A 115 9.55 2.31 -11.61
N PHE A 116 8.80 3.26 -11.05
CA PHE A 116 7.74 2.97 -10.09
C PHE A 116 6.58 2.19 -10.73
N GLU A 117 6.10 2.65 -11.88
CA GLU A 117 4.96 2.03 -12.59
C GLU A 117 5.30 0.63 -13.11
N GLU A 118 6.49 0.42 -13.66
CA GLU A 118 6.97 -0.91 -14.10
C GLU A 118 7.05 -1.90 -12.93
N SER A 119 7.61 -1.45 -11.81
CA SER A 119 7.73 -2.29 -10.61
C SER A 119 6.37 -2.62 -10.03
N TYR A 120 5.45 -1.64 -10.00
CA TYR A 120 4.07 -1.82 -9.55
C TYR A 120 3.30 -2.80 -10.45
N ALA A 121 3.42 -2.65 -11.78
CA ALA A 121 2.78 -3.53 -12.75
C ALA A 121 3.32 -4.97 -12.64
N SER A 122 4.64 -5.14 -12.52
CA SER A 122 5.27 -6.44 -12.31
C SER A 122 4.79 -7.12 -11.03
N TRP A 123 4.68 -6.36 -9.93
CA TRP A 123 4.18 -6.91 -8.67
C TRP A 123 2.69 -7.28 -8.75
N CYS A 124 1.85 -6.46 -9.40
CA CYS A 124 0.44 -6.78 -9.64
C CYS A 124 0.27 -8.03 -10.51
N HIS A 125 1.14 -8.23 -11.51
CA HIS A 125 1.17 -9.46 -12.30
C HIS A 125 1.42 -10.68 -11.44
N GLN A 126 2.36 -10.61 -10.47
CA GLN A 126 2.61 -11.73 -9.56
C GLN A 126 1.40 -12.02 -8.67
N VAL A 127 0.68 -11.00 -8.19
CA VAL A 127 -0.58 -11.20 -7.43
C VAL A 127 -1.64 -11.85 -8.30
N ARG A 128 -1.78 -11.42 -9.56
CA ARG A 128 -2.69 -12.05 -10.51
C ARG A 128 -2.37 -13.53 -10.68
N ASP A 129 -1.09 -13.87 -10.89
CA ASP A 129 -0.66 -15.26 -11.06
C ASP A 129 -0.94 -16.09 -9.80
N PHE A 130 -0.73 -15.53 -8.60
CA PHE A 130 -1.11 -16.18 -7.33
C PHE A 130 -2.61 -16.47 -7.26
N LEU A 131 -3.46 -15.53 -7.66
CA LEU A 131 -4.92 -15.74 -7.71
C LEU A 131 -5.30 -16.79 -8.74
N THR A 132 -4.73 -16.75 -9.95
CA THR A 132 -4.96 -17.75 -11.00
C THR A 132 -4.56 -19.15 -10.55
N ASN A 133 -3.42 -19.29 -9.89
CA ASN A 133 -2.95 -20.56 -9.35
C ASN A 133 -3.89 -21.08 -8.25
N GLY A 134 -4.33 -20.22 -7.35
CA GLY A 134 -5.31 -20.58 -6.32
C GLY A 134 -6.68 -20.98 -6.89
N VAL A 135 -7.10 -20.42 -8.02
CA VAL A 135 -8.28 -20.91 -8.76
C VAL A 135 -8.02 -22.30 -9.32
N THR A 136 -6.87 -22.49 -9.98
CA THR A 136 -6.50 -23.75 -10.63
C THR A 136 -6.38 -24.91 -9.64
N ASN A 137 -5.81 -24.67 -8.46
CA ASN A 137 -5.68 -25.69 -7.42
C ASN A 137 -6.92 -25.82 -6.50
N GLY A 138 -7.96 -25.02 -6.75
CA GLY A 138 -9.24 -25.07 -6.03
C GLY A 138 -9.24 -24.45 -4.63
N ALA A 139 -8.19 -23.71 -4.25
CA ALA A 139 -8.20 -22.88 -3.04
C ALA A 139 -9.17 -21.70 -3.14
N PHE A 140 -9.28 -21.11 -4.33
CA PHE A 140 -10.12 -19.96 -4.63
C PHE A 140 -11.33 -20.36 -5.47
N ASN A 141 -12.37 -19.53 -5.45
CA ASN A 141 -13.60 -19.77 -6.19
C ASN A 141 -13.32 -19.87 -7.70
N SER A 142 -13.89 -20.87 -8.37
CA SER A 142 -13.74 -21.04 -9.83
C SER A 142 -14.34 -19.90 -10.65
N SER A 143 -15.23 -19.10 -10.05
CA SER A 143 -15.82 -17.89 -10.64
C SER A 143 -14.99 -16.63 -10.42
N LEU A 144 -13.87 -16.71 -9.70
CA LEU A 144 -12.99 -15.56 -9.48
C LEU A 144 -12.33 -15.15 -10.79
N GLN A 145 -12.46 -13.88 -11.16
CA GLN A 145 -11.73 -13.26 -12.25
C GLN A 145 -10.61 -12.39 -11.67
N PRO A 146 -9.33 -12.83 -11.69
CA PRO A 146 -8.22 -12.14 -11.03
C PRO A 146 -8.07 -10.67 -11.44
N GLU A 147 -8.23 -10.34 -12.72
CA GLU A 147 -8.10 -8.99 -13.25
C GLU A 147 -9.19 -8.07 -12.70
N LEU A 148 -10.45 -8.52 -12.69
CA LEU A 148 -11.56 -7.75 -12.15
C LEU A 148 -11.41 -7.57 -10.64
N PHE A 149 -10.90 -8.58 -9.94
CA PHE A 149 -10.61 -8.49 -8.51
C PHE A 149 -9.55 -7.43 -8.21
N LEU A 150 -8.46 -7.37 -9.01
CA LEU A 150 -7.44 -6.34 -8.83
C LEU A 150 -8.00 -4.92 -9.05
N ILE A 151 -8.81 -4.72 -10.10
CA ILE A 151 -9.49 -3.43 -10.35
C ILE A 151 -10.40 -3.06 -9.17
N GLN A 152 -11.19 -4.01 -8.66
CA GLN A 152 -12.05 -3.80 -7.51
C GLN A 152 -11.24 -3.40 -6.26
N MET A 153 -10.14 -4.11 -5.99
CA MET A 153 -9.25 -3.81 -4.87
C MET A 153 -8.67 -2.41 -4.99
N GLU A 154 -8.17 -2.05 -6.17
CA GLU A 154 -7.57 -0.74 -6.44
C GLU A 154 -8.57 0.39 -6.21
N ALA A 155 -9.79 0.27 -6.75
CA ALA A 155 -10.84 1.26 -6.57
C ALA A 155 -11.34 1.34 -5.11
N THR A 156 -11.60 0.18 -4.50
CA THR A 156 -12.27 0.13 -3.20
C THR A 156 -11.32 0.51 -2.08
N VAL A 157 -10.10 -0.03 -2.05
CA VAL A 157 -9.12 0.35 -1.02
C VAL A 157 -8.81 1.84 -1.11
N ALA A 158 -8.59 2.39 -2.30
CA ALA A 158 -8.36 3.82 -2.47
C ALA A 158 -9.54 4.68 -1.99
N ALA A 159 -10.78 4.22 -2.14
CA ALA A 159 -11.97 4.91 -1.61
C ALA A 159 -12.07 4.80 -0.08
N LEU A 160 -11.79 3.63 0.50
CA LEU A 160 -11.79 3.43 1.95
C LEU A 160 -10.74 4.27 2.66
N MET A 161 -9.67 4.64 1.95
CA MET A 161 -8.63 5.53 2.46
C MET A 161 -9.05 7.02 2.48
N GLN A 162 -10.25 7.35 1.99
CA GLN A 162 -10.75 8.72 1.92
C GLN A 162 -11.73 9.05 3.06
N PRO A 163 -11.38 10.01 3.95
CA PRO A 163 -12.23 10.50 5.04
C PRO A 163 -13.69 10.78 4.70
N ARG A 164 -13.88 11.44 3.55
CA ARG A 164 -15.17 11.95 3.11
C ARG A 164 -16.09 10.79 2.73
N VAL A 165 -15.54 9.76 2.07
CA VAL A 165 -16.27 8.55 1.69
C VAL A 165 -16.76 7.82 2.94
N LEU A 166 -15.88 7.59 3.92
CA LEU A 166 -16.27 6.88 5.15
C LEU A 166 -17.36 7.64 5.93
N THR A 167 -17.21 8.95 6.07
CA THR A 167 -18.21 9.81 6.74
C THR A 167 -19.56 9.78 6.01
N GLN A 168 -19.55 9.90 4.68
CA GLN A 168 -20.76 9.88 3.86
C GLN A 168 -21.54 8.57 4.02
N HIS A 169 -20.83 7.45 4.14
CA HIS A 169 -21.43 6.12 4.30
C HIS A 169 -21.61 5.70 5.77
N LYS A 170 -21.30 6.57 6.74
CA LYS A 170 -21.38 6.30 8.19
C LYS A 170 -20.63 5.03 8.62
N VAL A 171 -19.51 4.76 7.96
CA VAL A 171 -18.68 3.58 8.22
C VAL A 171 -17.78 3.84 9.42
N VAL A 172 -17.72 2.88 10.35
CA VAL A 172 -16.82 2.96 11.50
C VAL A 172 -15.38 2.76 11.01
N THR A 173 -14.51 3.72 11.31
CA THR A 173 -13.18 3.75 10.71
C THR A 173 -12.24 2.71 11.30
N GLN A 174 -12.44 2.26 12.55
CA GLN A 174 -11.46 1.47 13.31
C GLN A 174 -11.17 0.09 12.70
N ASN A 175 -12.17 -0.56 12.09
CA ASN A 175 -12.05 -1.91 11.54
C ASN A 175 -12.31 -1.97 10.03
N VAL A 176 -12.37 -0.82 9.35
CA VAL A 176 -12.88 -0.73 7.98
C VAL A 176 -12.15 -1.64 6.99
N LEU A 177 -10.82 -1.73 7.10
CA LEU A 177 -10.03 -2.60 6.23
C LEU A 177 -10.22 -4.08 6.60
N ARG A 178 -10.26 -4.42 7.89
CA ARG A 178 -10.51 -5.79 8.34
C ARG A 178 -11.88 -6.29 7.86
N GLU A 179 -12.92 -5.49 8.04
CA GLU A 179 -14.28 -5.79 7.58
C GLU A 179 -14.33 -5.95 6.06
N TYR A 180 -13.67 -5.06 5.31
CA TYR A 180 -13.56 -5.19 3.86
C TYR A 180 -12.82 -6.47 3.44
N LEU A 181 -11.70 -6.80 4.10
CA LEU A 181 -10.97 -8.03 3.81
C LEU A 181 -11.78 -9.29 4.16
N GLN A 182 -12.65 -9.25 5.17
CA GLN A 182 -13.58 -10.33 5.47
C GLN A 182 -14.58 -10.55 4.32
N MET A 183 -15.06 -9.49 3.68
CA MET A 183 -15.88 -9.59 2.48
C MET A 183 -15.10 -10.18 1.31
N VAL A 184 -13.84 -9.75 1.13
CA VAL A 184 -12.93 -10.27 0.10
C VAL A 184 -12.68 -11.77 0.27
N ILE A 185 -12.51 -12.28 1.50
CA ILE A 185 -12.36 -13.72 1.77
C ILE A 185 -13.56 -14.50 1.20
N THR A 186 -14.77 -13.99 1.38
CA THR A 186 -15.98 -14.67 0.89
C THR A 186 -16.04 -14.70 -0.65
N GLN A 187 -15.58 -13.62 -1.29
CA GLN A 187 -15.55 -13.47 -2.75
C GLN A 187 -14.45 -14.32 -3.41
N VAL A 188 -13.29 -14.44 -2.76
CA VAL A 188 -12.10 -15.07 -3.34
C VAL A 188 -11.95 -16.52 -2.92
N VAL A 189 -12.08 -16.83 -1.62
CA VAL A 189 -11.70 -18.14 -1.08
C VAL A 189 -12.84 -19.14 -1.21
N ALA A 190 -12.52 -20.35 -1.69
CA ALA A 190 -13.47 -21.42 -1.86
C ALA A 190 -14.13 -21.78 -0.51
N PRO A 191 -15.45 -22.08 -0.47
CA PRO A 191 -16.19 -22.26 0.79
C PRO A 191 -15.52 -23.22 1.78
N LYS A 192 -14.95 -24.32 1.29
CA LYS A 192 -14.28 -25.35 2.10
C LYS A 192 -13.00 -24.89 2.81
N TYR A 193 -12.40 -23.78 2.37
CA TYR A 193 -11.16 -23.23 2.94
C TYR A 193 -11.37 -21.93 3.74
N ARG A 194 -12.55 -21.31 3.68
CA ARG A 194 -12.80 -20.00 4.33
C ARG A 194 -12.50 -20.01 5.83
N ALA A 195 -12.87 -21.07 6.54
CA ALA A 195 -12.61 -21.22 7.97
C ALA A 195 -11.12 -21.36 8.32
N GLN A 196 -10.26 -21.63 7.33
CA GLN A 196 -8.81 -21.73 7.52
C GLN A 196 -8.11 -20.38 7.32
N ILE A 197 -8.81 -19.37 6.80
CA ILE A 197 -8.27 -18.03 6.65
C ILE A 197 -8.36 -17.32 7.99
N ASN A 198 -7.20 -16.96 8.55
CA ASN A 198 -7.11 -16.20 9.79
C ASN A 198 -6.52 -14.81 9.52
N LEU A 199 -7.35 -13.77 9.65
CA LEU A 199 -6.89 -12.38 9.56
C LEU A 199 -6.16 -11.92 10.83
N ASP A 200 -6.26 -12.62 11.95
CA ASP A 200 -5.58 -12.24 13.19
C ASP A 200 -4.05 -12.29 13.04
N ALA A 201 -3.55 -13.14 12.13
CA ALA A 201 -2.13 -13.21 11.80
C ALA A 201 -1.59 -11.92 11.17
N VAL A 202 -2.47 -11.10 10.57
CA VAL A 202 -2.13 -9.83 9.90
C VAL A 202 -2.79 -8.62 10.58
N GLU A 203 -3.43 -8.82 11.73
CA GLU A 203 -4.18 -7.76 12.42
C GLU A 203 -3.32 -6.56 12.83
N PRO A 204 -2.12 -6.73 13.40
CA PRO A 204 -1.29 -5.58 13.77
C PRO A 204 -0.96 -4.68 12.57
N ASP A 205 -0.77 -5.27 11.39
CA ASP A 205 -0.50 -4.52 10.16
C ASP A 205 -1.75 -3.85 9.59
N LEU A 206 -2.93 -4.48 9.74
CA LEU A 206 -4.22 -3.90 9.36
C LEU A 206 -4.59 -2.69 10.23
N GLU A 207 -4.41 -2.82 11.54
CA GLU A 207 -4.62 -1.72 12.49
C GLU A 207 -3.65 -0.58 12.20
N HIS A 208 -2.37 -0.88 11.97
CA HIS A 208 -1.37 0.12 11.62
C HIS A 208 -1.69 0.85 10.33
N LEU A 209 -2.13 0.12 9.29
CA LEU A 209 -2.58 0.71 8.04
C LEU A 209 -3.79 1.61 8.29
N THR A 210 -4.80 1.14 9.01
CA THR A 210 -6.01 1.89 9.32
C THR A 210 -5.73 3.16 10.12
N LEU A 211 -4.93 3.07 11.20
CA LEU A 211 -4.55 4.18 12.05
C LEU A 211 -3.76 5.25 11.29
N LYS A 212 -2.85 4.84 10.40
CA LYS A 212 -2.14 5.79 9.54
C LYS A 212 -3.15 6.64 8.78
N TYR A 213 -4.07 6.04 8.03
CA TYR A 213 -5.05 6.80 7.26
C TYR A 213 -5.98 7.67 8.12
N GLN A 214 -6.26 7.24 9.35
CA GLN A 214 -7.05 8.02 10.28
C GLN A 214 -6.31 9.23 10.87
N GLN A 215 -4.99 9.19 11.09
CA GLN A 215 -4.26 10.34 11.63
C GLN A 215 -4.22 11.55 10.67
N THR A 216 -4.50 11.34 9.39
CA THR A 216 -4.70 12.40 8.41
C THR A 216 -6.12 13.01 8.48
N LEU A 217 -7.06 12.41 9.24
CA LEU A 217 -8.43 12.91 9.43
C LEU A 217 -8.54 14.10 10.39
N THR A 218 -7.60 14.21 11.32
CA THR A 218 -7.73 15.07 12.52
C THR A 218 -6.88 16.35 12.46
N LYS A 219 -6.32 16.70 11.30
CA LYS A 219 -5.55 17.94 11.07
C LYS A 219 -6.02 18.65 9.81
#